data_AF-A0A7C2XDI1-F1
#
_entry.id   AF-A0A7C2XDI1-F1
#
_cell.length_a   1.000
_cell.length_b   1.000
_cell.length_c   1.000
_cell.angle_alpha   90.00
_cell.angle_beta   90.00
_cell.angle_gamma   90.00
#
_symmetry.space_group_name_H-M   'P 1'
#
loop_
_entity.id
_entity.type
_entity.pdbx_description
1 polymer ?
#
loop_
_entity_poly.entity_id
_entity_poly.type
_entity_poly.pdbx_seq_one_letter_code
_entity_poly.pdbx_strand_id
1 'polypeptide(L)'
;MINKAYAALLTAAILLVPFGAFVIFSIESPNEHSEIKTMLDAFWWSTVTISTVGYGDLVPVTDSGRIFAIFYMFSGILIAGVFLSLLATRFYKKRIERSVEHEATESEKKIMKKIEELE
;
A
#
# COMPACT_ATOMS: atom_id res chain seq x y z
N MET A 1 -12.99 -3.72 11.30
CA MET A 1 -12.64 -4.16 9.92
C MET A 1 -11.42 -3.43 9.39
N ILE A 2 -11.42 -2.10 9.35
CA ILE A 2 -10.34 -1.27 8.80
C ILE A 2 -8.96 -1.54 9.43
N ASN A 3 -8.85 -1.66 10.77
CA ASN A 3 -7.56 -1.96 11.42
C ASN A 3 -6.98 -3.33 11.00
N LYS A 4 -7.84 -4.32 10.74
CA LYS A 4 -7.40 -5.63 10.23
C LYS A 4 -6.89 -5.52 8.78
N ALA A 5 -7.50 -4.67 7.96
CA ALA A 5 -7.05 -4.41 6.59
C ALA A 5 -5.68 -3.71 6.56
N TYR A 6 -5.44 -2.73 7.44
CA TYR A 6 -4.12 -2.11 7.59
C TYR A 6 -3.05 -3.12 8.02
N ALA A 7 -3.35 -3.95 9.03
CA ALA A 7 -2.43 -4.98 9.48
C ALA A 7 -2.10 -5.97 8.33
N ALA A 8 -3.11 -6.45 7.61
CA ALA A 8 -2.91 -7.35 6.47
C ALA A 8 -2.06 -6.72 5.36
N LEU A 9 -2.28 -5.44 5.05
CA LEU A 9 -1.52 -4.73 4.02
C LEU A 9 -0.06 -4.54 4.43
N LEU A 10 0.20 -4.20 5.70
CA LEU A 10 1.56 -4.08 6.24
C LEU A 10 2.28 -5.43 6.23
N THR A 11 1.60 -6.50 6.66
CA THR A 11 2.15 -7.86 6.60
C THR A 11 2.45 -8.26 5.16
N ALA A 12 1.56 -8.00 4.21
CA ALA A 12 1.79 -8.28 2.80
C ALA A 12 3.00 -7.53 2.26
N ALA A 13 3.12 -6.22 2.54
CA ALA A 13 4.25 -5.40 2.10
C ALA A 13 5.59 -5.90 2.67
N ILE A 14 5.62 -6.24 3.97
CA ILE A 14 6.81 -6.78 4.63
C ILE A 14 7.22 -8.14 4.05
N LEU A 15 6.26 -9.01 3.73
CA LEU A 15 6.54 -10.34 3.18
C LEU A 15 6.91 -10.30 1.69
N LEU A 16 6.47 -9.28 0.96
CA LEU A 16 6.73 -9.18 -0.47
C LEU A 16 8.21 -8.94 -0.77
N VAL A 17 8.90 -8.17 0.06
CA VAL A 17 10.34 -7.89 -0.09
C VAL A 17 11.21 -9.16 -0.01
N PRO A 18 11.17 -9.97 1.06
CA PRO A 18 11.96 -11.20 1.13
C PRO A 18 11.51 -12.23 0.09
N PHE A 19 10.23 -12.27 -0.28
CA PHE A 19 9.76 -13.12 -1.37
C PHE A 19 10.39 -12.71 -2.71
N GLY A 20 10.35 -11.41 -3.04
CA GLY A 20 10.98 -10.87 -4.24
C GLY A 20 12.49 -11.10 -4.27
N ALA A 21 13.15 -10.90 -3.13
CA ALA A 21 14.58 -11.14 -2.97
C ALA A 21 14.94 -12.61 -3.21
N PHE A 22 14.18 -13.54 -2.61
CA PHE A 22 14.43 -14.96 -2.77
C PHE A 22 14.25 -15.43 -4.23
N VAL A 23 13.19 -14.98 -4.90
CA VAL A 23 12.90 -15.37 -6.28
C VAL A 23 13.94 -14.78 -7.25
N ILE A 24 14.23 -13.49 -7.13
CA ILE A 24 15.19 -12.85 -8.03
C ILE A 24 16.61 -13.38 -7.82
N PHE A 25 17.01 -13.62 -6.57
CA PHE A 25 18.29 -14.24 -6.26
C PHE A 25 18.40 -15.63 -6.90
N SER A 26 17.34 -16.45 -6.78
CA SER A 26 17.32 -17.80 -7.34
C SER A 26 17.43 -17.81 -8.87
N ILE A 27 16.95 -16.75 -9.55
CA ILE A 27 16.99 -16.62 -11.00
C ILE A 27 18.30 -16.01 -11.49
N GLU A 28 18.78 -14.96 -10.81
CA GLU A 28 19.85 -14.09 -11.30
C GLU A 28 21.24 -14.49 -10.78
N SER A 29 21.34 -15.06 -9.57
CA SER A 29 22.62 -15.48 -8.97
C SER A 29 23.43 -16.46 -9.84
N PRO A 30 22.81 -17.43 -10.55
CA PRO A 30 23.54 -18.33 -11.44
C PRO A 30 24.07 -17.69 -12.73
N ASN A 31 23.59 -16.51 -13.12
CA ASN A 31 23.96 -15.89 -14.38
C ASN A 31 25.22 -15.03 -14.22
N GLU A 32 26.25 -15.27 -15.04
CA GLU A 32 27.52 -14.53 -14.98
C GLU A 32 27.35 -13.02 -15.23
N HIS A 33 26.44 -12.63 -16.13
CA HIS A 33 26.19 -11.24 -16.51
C HIS A 33 25.30 -10.46 -15.53
N SER A 34 24.76 -11.11 -14.50
CA SER A 34 23.94 -10.43 -13.49
C SER A 34 24.80 -9.89 -12.36
N GLU A 35 24.54 -8.64 -11.94
CA GLU A 35 25.16 -8.02 -10.77
C GLU A 35 24.47 -8.42 -9.45
N ILE A 36 23.32 -9.11 -9.51
CA ILE A 36 22.61 -9.62 -8.33
C ILE A 36 23.29 -10.93 -7.88
N LYS A 37 24.39 -10.82 -7.12
CA LYS A 37 25.19 -11.98 -6.71
C LYS A 37 24.92 -12.45 -5.29
N THR A 38 24.46 -11.58 -4.40
CA THR A 38 24.20 -11.91 -3.00
C THR A 38 22.73 -11.75 -2.64
N MET A 39 22.32 -12.39 -1.54
CA MET A 39 20.96 -12.21 -1.01
C MET A 39 20.68 -10.75 -0.60
N LEU A 40 21.71 -10.00 -0.20
CA LEU A 40 21.58 -8.59 0.14
C LEU A 40 21.33 -7.73 -1.09
N ASP A 41 21.98 -8.02 -2.22
CA ASP A 41 21.75 -7.35 -3.50
C ASP A 41 20.30 -7.56 -3.97
N ALA A 42 19.82 -8.79 -3.86
CA ALA A 42 18.45 -9.15 -4.18
C ALA A 42 17.43 -8.46 -3.25
N PHE A 43 17.74 -8.35 -1.96
CA PHE A 43 16.90 -7.64 -0.99
C PHE A 43 16.86 -6.13 -1.27
N TRP A 44 18.00 -5.54 -1.60
CA TRP A 44 18.11 -4.15 -2.01
C TRP A 44 17.28 -3.88 -3.26
N TRP A 45 17.49 -4.66 -4.32
CA TRP A 45 16.73 -4.55 -5.57
C TRP A 45 15.22 -4.67 -5.33
N SER A 46 14.82 -5.66 -4.54
CA SER A 46 13.43 -5.93 -4.18
C SER A 46 12.79 -4.73 -3.45
N THR A 47 13.53 -4.12 -2.52
CA THR A 47 13.09 -2.94 -1.75
C THR A 47 12.97 -1.69 -2.62
N VAL A 48 13.98 -1.41 -3.45
CA VAL A 48 14.02 -0.25 -4.35
C VAL A 48 12.95 -0.36 -5.44
N THR A 49 12.63 -1.58 -5.87
CA THR A 49 11.59 -1.86 -6.88
C THR A 49 10.18 -1.70 -6.31
N ILE A 50 9.88 -2.32 -5.16
CA ILE A 50 8.53 -2.21 -4.56
C ILE A 50 8.21 -0.78 -4.10
N SER A 51 9.23 -0.03 -3.68
CA SER A 51 9.11 1.39 -3.32
C SER A 51 9.00 2.32 -4.52
N THR A 52 9.07 1.80 -5.75
CA THR A 52 9.02 2.54 -7.02
C THR A 52 10.16 3.55 -7.22
N VAL A 53 11.25 3.44 -6.43
CA VAL A 53 12.41 4.33 -6.53
C VAL A 53 13.24 4.01 -7.77
N GLY A 54 13.57 2.73 -7.97
CA GLY A 54 14.23 2.23 -9.19
C GLY A 54 15.57 2.88 -9.54
N TYR A 55 16.57 2.84 -8.65
CA TYR A 55 17.90 3.40 -8.92
C TYR A 55 18.59 2.84 -10.18
N GLY A 56 18.32 1.57 -10.52
CA GLY A 56 18.88 0.91 -11.70
C GLY A 56 20.33 0.47 -11.56
N ASP A 57 20.88 0.52 -10.34
CA ASP A 57 22.20 0.02 -9.96
C ASP A 57 22.28 -1.51 -10.00
N LEU A 58 21.20 -2.17 -9.59
CA LEU A 58 21.00 -3.61 -9.71
C LEU A 58 19.74 -3.85 -10.53
N VAL A 59 19.80 -4.71 -11.53
CA VAL A 59 18.66 -5.05 -12.40
C VAL A 59 18.72 -6.51 -12.85
N PRO A 60 17.58 -7.20 -13.00
CA PRO A 60 17.57 -8.51 -13.60
C PRO A 60 17.90 -8.44 -15.09
N VAL A 61 18.88 -9.23 -15.50
CA VAL A 61 19.34 -9.28 -16.90
C VAL A 61 18.76 -10.47 -17.65
N THR A 62 18.29 -11.49 -16.94
CA THR A 62 17.70 -12.70 -17.54
C THR A 62 16.28 -12.45 -18.02
N ASP A 63 15.85 -13.17 -19.06
CA ASP A 63 14.47 -13.07 -19.56
C ASP A 63 13.44 -13.47 -18.50
N SER A 64 13.71 -14.55 -17.75
CA SER A 64 12.88 -14.99 -16.64
C SER A 64 12.84 -13.99 -15.50
N GLY A 65 13.98 -13.37 -15.15
CA GLY A 65 14.09 -12.33 -14.13
C GLY A 65 13.31 -11.08 -14.52
N ARG A 66 13.34 -10.69 -15.79
CA ARG A 66 12.55 -9.57 -16.33
C ARG A 66 11.05 -9.84 -16.30
N ILE A 67 10.63 -11.04 -16.72
CA ILE A 67 9.21 -11.44 -16.64
C ILE A 67 8.74 -11.39 -15.19
N PHE A 68 9.51 -11.94 -14.25
CA PHE A 68 9.20 -11.86 -12.83
C PHE A 68 9.12 -10.41 -12.35
N ALA A 69 10.10 -9.58 -12.70
CA ALA A 69 10.17 -8.18 -12.30
C ALA A 69 8.94 -7.38 -12.75
N ILE A 70 8.41 -7.64 -13.95
CA ILE A 70 7.18 -6.99 -14.44
C ILE A 70 6.02 -7.27 -13.47
N PHE A 71 5.76 -8.53 -13.14
CA PHE A 71 4.70 -8.89 -12.19
C PHE A 71 4.97 -8.36 -10.77
N TYR A 72 6.24 -8.37 -10.36
CA TYR A 72 6.67 -7.86 -9.07
C TYR A 72 6.40 -6.36 -8.93
N MET A 73 6.67 -5.56 -9.96
CA MET A 73 6.37 -4.11 -9.97
C MET A 73 4.87 -3.83 -9.81
N PHE A 74 4.00 -4.59 -10.48
CA PHE A 74 2.54 -4.43 -10.33
C PHE A 74 2.07 -4.65 -8.89
N SER A 75 2.69 -5.58 -8.16
CA SER A 75 2.33 -5.83 -6.77
C SER A 75 2.65 -4.65 -5.85
N GLY A 76 3.77 -3.95 -6.06
CA GLY A 76 4.11 -2.72 -5.33
C GLY A 76 3.11 -1.60 -5.58
N ILE A 77 2.74 -1.38 -6.85
CA ILE A 77 1.72 -0.39 -7.24
C ILE A 77 0.37 -0.71 -6.60
N LEU A 78 -0.04 -1.98 -6.61
CA LEU A 78 -1.31 -2.40 -6.02
C LEU A 78 -1.35 -2.13 -4.51
N ILE A 79 -0.27 -2.47 -3.78
CA ILE A 79 -0.16 -2.21 -2.34
C ILE A 79 -0.24 -0.71 -2.05
N ALA A 80 0.51 0.11 -2.81
CA ALA A 80 0.46 1.57 -2.66
C ALA A 80 -0.93 2.14 -2.92
N GLY A 81 -1.62 1.67 -3.96
CA GLY A 81 -2.99 2.09 -4.30
C GLY A 81 -4.00 1.74 -3.21
N VAL A 82 -3.95 0.51 -2.68
CA VAL A 82 -4.83 0.09 -1.58
C VAL A 82 -4.54 0.89 -0.30
N PHE A 83 -3.27 1.14 0.00
CA PHE A 83 -2.87 1.96 1.14
C PHE A 83 -3.45 3.39 1.07
N LEU A 84 -3.33 4.04 -0.10
CA LEU A 84 -3.92 5.37 -0.34
C LEU A 84 -5.45 5.34 -0.22
N SER A 85 -6.11 4.32 -0.76
CA SER A 85 -7.56 4.16 -0.66
C SER A 85 -8.06 4.01 0.78
N LEU A 86 -7.36 3.21 1.60
CA LEU A 86 -7.68 3.05 3.03
C LEU A 86 -7.53 4.37 3.79
N LEU A 87 -6.45 5.11 3.54
CA LEU A 87 -6.24 6.44 4.11
C LEU A 87 -7.37 7.40 3.71
N ALA A 88 -7.66 7.51 2.43
CA ALA A 88 -8.73 8.36 1.92
C ALA A 88 -10.07 8.03 2.61
N THR A 89 -10.43 6.74 2.68
CA THR A 89 -11.67 6.28 3.33
C THR A 89 -11.74 6.72 4.79
N ARG A 90 -10.63 6.67 5.53
CA ARG A 90 -10.58 7.12 6.93
C ARG A 90 -10.84 8.63 7.04
N PHE A 91 -10.26 9.44 6.16
CA PHE A 91 -10.49 10.88 6.13
C PHE A 91 -11.92 11.23 5.74
N TYR A 92 -12.46 10.60 4.69
CA TYR A 92 -13.83 10.81 4.25
C TYR A 92 -14.85 10.40 5.32
N LYS A 93 -14.68 9.24 5.94
CA LYS A 93 -15.56 8.77 7.02
C LYS A 93 -15.62 9.77 8.18
N LYS A 94 -14.46 10.27 8.64
CA LYS A 94 -14.40 11.27 9.72
C LYS A 94 -15.02 12.61 9.34
N ARG A 95 -15.06 12.95 8.06
CA ARG A 95 -15.71 14.18 7.56
C ARG A 95 -17.22 14.02 7.50
N ILE A 96 -17.70 12.89 6.97
CA ILE A 96 -19.13 12.59 6.83
C ILE A 96 -19.79 12.41 8.21
N GLU A 97 -19.17 11.68 9.13
CA GLU A 97 -19.71 11.50 10.49
C GLU A 97 -19.91 12.86 11.18
N ARG A 98 -18.94 13.78 11.05
CA ARG A 98 -19.06 15.13 11.60
C ARG A 98 -20.17 15.96 10.95
N SER A 99 -20.39 15.85 9.64
CA SER A 99 -21.46 16.61 8.98
C SER A 99 -22.84 16.09 9.37
N VAL A 100 -23.00 14.77 9.45
CA VAL A 100 -24.25 14.13 9.88
C VAL A 100 -24.58 14.47 11.33
N GLU A 101 -23.59 14.43 12.22
CA GLU A 101 -23.78 14.80 13.64
C GLU A 101 -24.17 16.28 13.80
N HIS A 102 -23.59 17.17 12.99
CA HIS A 102 -23.94 18.59 13.00
C HIS A 102 -25.38 18.83 12.48
N GLU A 103 -25.79 18.14 11.41
CA GLU A 103 -27.16 18.23 10.89
C GLU A 103 -28.21 17.68 11.86
N ALA A 104 -27.91 16.57 12.56
CA ALA A 104 -28.77 16.01 13.59
C ALA A 104 -28.94 17.00 14.76
N THR A 105 -27.84 17.55 15.27
CA THR A 105 -27.84 18.51 16.38
C THR A 105 -28.61 19.79 16.02
N GLU A 106 -28.44 20.31 14.80
CA GLU A 106 -29.16 21.51 14.34
C GLU A 106 -30.65 21.25 14.14
N SER A 107 -31.03 20.04 13.72
CA SER A 107 -32.43 19.64 13.60
C SER A 107 -33.12 19.56 14.97
N GLU A 108 -32.45 18.97 15.97
CA GLU A 108 -32.94 18.92 17.36
C GLU A 108 -33.13 20.32 17.94
N LYS A 109 -32.13 21.22 17.78
CA LYS A 109 -32.24 22.62 18.22
C LYS A 109 -33.43 23.34 17.60
N LYS A 110 -33.69 23.13 16.29
CA LYS A 110 -34.85 23.73 15.61
C LYS A 110 -36.17 23.22 16.17
N ILE A 111 -36.27 21.93 16.48
CA ILE A 111 -37.48 21.34 17.07
C ILE A 111 -37.71 21.90 18.46
N MET A 112 -36.68 21.92 19.32
CA MET A 112 -36.78 22.44 20.69
C MET A 112 -37.20 23.90 20.71
N LYS A 113 -36.60 24.73 19.86
CA LYS A 113 -36.99 26.14 19.74
C LYS A 113 -38.47 26.31 19.35
N LYS A 114 -38.97 25.44 18.47
CA LYS A 114 -40.36 25.51 18.01
C LYS A 114 -41.36 25.04 19.06
N ILE A 115 -40.97 24.14 19.95
CA ILE A 115 -41.77 23.75 21.12
C ILE A 115 -41.86 24.91 22.10
N GLU A 116 -40.74 25.59 22.39
CA GLU A 116 -40.67 26.73 23.29
C GLU A 116 -41.46 27.95 22.77
N GLU A 117 -41.56 28.14 21.45
CA GLU A 117 -42.40 29.19 20.84
C GLU A 117 -43.92 28.89 20.92
N LEU A 118 -44.31 27.65 21.24
CA LEU A 118 -45.72 27.21 21.31
C LEU A 118 -46.27 27.15 22.76
N GLU A 119 -45.41 27.22 23.76
CA GLU A 119 -45.76 27.33 25.19
C GLU A 119 -45.90 28.80 25.62
#